data_AF-A0A5N4B0S2-F1
#
_entry.id   AF-A0A5N4B0S2-F1
#
_cell.length_a   1.000
_cell.length_b   1.000
_cell.length_c   1.000
_cell.angle_alpha   90.00
_cell.angle_beta   90.00
_cell.angle_gamma   90.00
#
_symmetry.space_group_name_H-M   'P 1'
#
loop_
_entity.id
_entity.type
_entity.pdbx_description
1 polymer ?
#
loop_
_entity_poly.entity_id
_entity_poly.type
_entity_poly.pdbx_seq_one_letter_code
_entity_poly.pdbx_strand_id
1 'polypeptide(L)'
;MKWGISPLSSGVMPHYLSVEMPQQKMLLNANFCCFTDMPTEYKRKCLDRGKWSSQQLSDALEAINNGTMGVNEASRTFQIPSRTLRRRITSKKQPWVLLHCLAEKKKRRL
;
A
#
# COMPACT_ATOMS: atom_id res chain seq x y z
N MET A 1 -33.04 -3.50 -8.02
CA MET A 1 -32.79 -2.71 -9.23
C MET A 1 -32.35 -3.66 -10.34
N LYS A 2 -33.29 -4.01 -11.23
CA LYS A 2 -33.06 -4.91 -12.36
C LYS A 2 -32.49 -4.08 -13.51
N TRP A 3 -31.29 -4.40 -13.98
CA TRP A 3 -30.75 -3.82 -15.21
C TRP A 3 -31.33 -4.61 -16.38
N GLY A 4 -32.36 -4.06 -17.03
CA GLY A 4 -32.90 -4.58 -18.28
C GLY A 4 -31.98 -4.18 -19.42
N ILE A 5 -31.43 -5.16 -20.13
CA ILE A 5 -30.75 -4.92 -21.40
C ILE A 5 -31.78 -5.23 -22.49
N SER A 6 -32.27 -4.19 -23.16
CA SER A 6 -33.03 -4.33 -24.40
C SER A 6 -32.05 -4.47 -25.57
N PRO A 7 -32.27 -5.40 -26.52
CA PRO A 7 -31.42 -5.54 -27.70
C PRO A 7 -31.86 -4.53 -28.77
N LEU A 8 -30.99 -3.55 -29.08
CA LEU A 8 -31.20 -2.71 -30.28
C LEU A 8 -30.72 -3.47 -31.52
N SER A 9 -31.71 -3.91 -32.30
CA SER A 9 -31.89 -3.58 -33.72
C SER A 9 -30.67 -3.71 -34.65
N SER A 10 -30.78 -4.71 -35.53
CA SER A 10 -30.07 -4.88 -36.80
C SER A 10 -29.99 -3.58 -37.62
N GLY A 11 -28.78 -3.08 -37.82
CA GLY A 11 -28.45 -1.95 -38.69
C GLY A 11 -27.31 -2.31 -39.65
N VAL A 12 -27.59 -2.18 -40.93
CA VAL A 12 -26.80 -2.55 -42.13
C VAL A 12 -25.37 -1.98 -42.09
N MET A 13 -24.36 -2.82 -42.34
CA MET A 13 -22.96 -2.40 -42.54
C MET A 13 -22.80 -1.79 -43.93
N PRO A 14 -22.39 -0.51 -44.07
CA PRO A 14 -22.10 0.05 -45.38
C PRO A 14 -20.83 -0.58 -45.96
N HIS A 15 -20.94 -1.05 -47.20
CA HIS A 15 -19.86 -1.62 -48.01
C HIS A 15 -18.84 -0.51 -48.34
N TYR A 16 -17.72 -0.48 -47.63
CA TYR A 16 -16.66 0.49 -47.87
C TYR A 16 -15.89 0.12 -49.14
N LEU A 17 -15.95 1.02 -50.13
CA LEU A 17 -15.22 0.96 -51.39
C LEU A 17 -13.72 0.72 -51.15
N SER A 18 -13.16 -0.25 -51.86
CA SER A 18 -11.72 -0.51 -51.95
C SER A 18 -10.97 0.71 -52.48
N VAL A 19 -10.42 1.51 -51.58
CA VAL A 19 -9.28 2.37 -51.88
C VAL A 19 -8.04 1.67 -51.35
N GLU A 20 -7.21 1.19 -52.27
CA GLU A 20 -5.90 0.60 -51.99
C GLU A 20 -5.08 1.60 -51.15
N MET A 21 -4.87 1.26 -49.88
CA MET A 21 -3.96 2.00 -49.02
C MET A 21 -2.52 1.73 -49.50
N PRO A 22 -1.76 2.76 -49.91
CA PRO A 22 -0.36 2.58 -50.28
C PRO A 22 0.40 2.14 -49.04
N GLN A 23 1.06 0.97 -49.14
CA GLN A 23 1.94 0.45 -48.11
C GLN A 23 3.19 1.35 -48.00
N GLN A 24 3.04 2.47 -47.30
CA GLN A 24 4.15 3.34 -46.94
C GLN A 24 4.94 2.68 -45.81
N LYS A 25 5.85 1.77 -46.23
CA LYS A 25 7.15 1.46 -45.61
C LYS A 25 7.31 2.00 -44.19
N MET A 26 7.05 1.10 -43.23
CA MET A 26 7.30 1.31 -41.81
C MET A 26 8.79 1.62 -41.59
N LEU A 27 9.13 2.89 -41.44
CA LEU A 27 10.32 3.24 -40.69
C LEU A 27 9.93 3.13 -39.22
N LEU A 28 10.45 2.08 -38.58
CA LEU A 28 10.32 1.80 -37.16
C LEU A 28 11.03 2.90 -36.34
N ASN A 29 10.38 4.06 -36.24
CA ASN A 29 10.57 4.99 -35.15
C ASN A 29 9.88 4.37 -33.93
N ALA A 30 10.60 3.48 -33.25
CA ALA A 30 10.15 2.81 -32.05
C ALA A 30 10.22 3.74 -30.82
N ASN A 31 9.60 4.92 -30.90
CA ASN A 31 9.25 5.75 -29.74
C ASN A 31 7.76 5.68 -29.45
N PHE A 32 7.15 4.52 -29.71
CA PHE A 32 5.85 4.18 -29.17
C PHE A 32 6.08 3.84 -27.69
N CYS A 33 5.59 4.69 -26.79
CA CYS A 33 5.69 4.51 -25.33
C CYS A 33 5.29 3.09 -24.95
N CYS A 34 6.30 2.23 -24.82
CA CYS A 34 6.15 0.89 -24.35
C CYS A 34 5.87 0.97 -22.85
N PHE A 35 4.91 0.17 -22.41
CA PHE A 35 4.59 -0.16 -21.02
C PHE A 35 5.80 -0.68 -20.21
N THR A 36 6.99 -0.73 -20.81
CA THR A 36 8.25 -1.19 -20.22
C THR A 36 9.07 -0.08 -19.56
N ASP A 37 8.60 1.18 -19.55
CA ASP A 37 9.25 2.27 -18.81
C ASP A 37 8.38 2.80 -17.65
N MET A 38 7.72 1.90 -16.93
CA MET A 38 7.36 2.14 -15.53
C MET A 38 8.44 1.49 -14.67
N PRO A 39 9.42 2.25 -14.12
CA PRO A 39 10.43 1.66 -13.24
C PRO A 39 9.72 1.07 -12.02
N THR A 40 9.59 -0.25 -12.02
CA THR A 40 9.01 -1.04 -10.93
C THR A 40 9.99 -1.23 -9.77
N GLU A 41 11.23 -0.71 -9.90
CA GLU A 41 12.22 -0.78 -8.85
C GLU A 41 11.79 0.08 -7.65
N TYR A 42 11.21 -0.60 -6.66
CA TYR A 42 10.80 0.01 -5.41
C TYR A 42 12.02 0.45 -4.59
N LYS A 43 12.42 1.72 -4.75
CA LYS A 43 13.40 2.37 -3.86
C LYS A 43 12.71 2.83 -2.58
N ARG A 44 13.11 2.25 -1.45
CA ARG A 44 12.55 2.61 -0.14
C ARG A 44 12.95 4.04 0.23
N LYS A 45 11.98 4.83 0.72
CA LYS A 45 12.22 6.20 1.22
C LYS A 45 13.19 6.26 2.40
N CYS A 46 13.35 5.17 3.14
CA CYS A 46 14.32 5.04 4.21
C CYS A 46 15.09 3.72 4.08
N LEU A 47 16.38 3.82 3.77
CA LEU A 47 17.28 2.68 3.65
C LEU A 47 17.79 2.22 5.02
N ASP A 48 17.90 3.15 5.98
CA ASP A 48 18.43 2.90 7.33
C ASP A 48 17.40 2.34 8.33
N ARG A 49 16.45 1.54 7.85
CA ARG A 49 15.44 0.95 8.73
C ARG A 49 16.10 -0.08 9.65
N GLY A 50 16.37 0.30 10.90
CA GLY A 50 16.81 -0.63 11.93
C GLY A 50 18.30 -0.60 12.28
N LYS A 51 19.01 0.52 12.07
CA LYS A 51 20.39 0.71 12.54
C LYS A 51 20.58 0.74 14.06
N TRP A 52 19.54 0.49 14.85
CA TRP A 52 19.63 0.45 16.31
C TRP A 52 20.15 -0.91 16.79
N SER A 53 21.01 -0.89 17.80
CA SER A 53 21.52 -2.10 18.44
C SER A 53 20.44 -2.77 19.31
N SER A 54 20.64 -4.05 19.61
CA SER A 54 19.76 -4.75 20.55
C SER A 54 19.81 -4.15 21.96
N GLN A 55 20.98 -3.64 22.38
CA GLN A 55 21.19 -3.02 23.70
C GLN A 55 20.44 -1.70 23.83
N GLN A 56 20.59 -0.80 22.86
CA GLN A 56 19.84 0.48 22.84
C GLN A 56 18.33 0.26 22.96
N LEU A 57 17.84 -0.85 22.41
CA LEU A 57 16.44 -1.19 22.43
C LEU A 57 15.97 -1.81 23.74
N SER A 58 16.78 -2.63 24.42
CA SER A 58 16.46 -3.07 25.79
C SER A 58 16.43 -1.88 26.72
N ASP A 59 17.45 -1.03 26.66
CA ASP A 59 17.62 0.13 27.54
C ASP A 59 16.47 1.14 27.35
N ALA A 60 16.09 1.40 26.10
CA ALA A 60 14.93 2.24 25.80
C ALA A 60 13.63 1.67 26.37
N LEU A 61 13.43 0.36 26.31
CA LEU A 61 12.22 -0.28 26.84
C LEU A 61 12.20 -0.28 28.36
N GLU A 62 13.33 -0.50 29.02
CA GLU A 62 13.44 -0.43 30.47
C GLU A 62 13.15 0.98 30.98
N ALA A 63 13.76 2.00 30.38
CA ALA A 63 13.52 3.39 30.74
C ALA A 63 12.05 3.80 30.58
N ILE A 64 11.37 3.33 29.53
CA ILE A 64 9.93 3.56 29.33
C ILE A 64 9.10 2.80 30.37
N ASN A 65 9.44 1.53 30.69
CA ASN A 65 8.69 0.74 31.68
C ASN A 65 8.84 1.31 33.10
N ASN A 66 10.04 1.82 33.42
CA ASN A 66 10.35 2.47 34.69
C ASN A 66 9.72 3.86 34.81
N GLY A 67 9.18 4.41 33.70
CA GLY A 67 8.60 5.75 33.65
C GLY A 67 9.63 6.88 33.72
N THR A 68 10.93 6.58 33.52
CA THR A 68 12.00 7.59 33.57
C THR A 68 11.98 8.49 32.34
N MET A 69 11.52 7.99 31.19
CA MET A 69 11.40 8.74 29.95
C MET A 69 10.18 8.35 29.13
N GLY A 70 9.65 9.30 28.35
CA GLY A 70 8.54 9.06 27.44
C GLY A 70 8.94 8.38 26.13
N VAL A 71 7.98 7.79 25.42
CA VAL A 71 8.23 7.11 24.12
C VAL A 71 8.87 8.03 23.06
N ASN A 72 8.46 9.31 23.03
CA ASN A 72 8.98 10.28 22.07
C ASN A 72 10.41 10.73 22.43
N GLU A 73 10.70 10.80 23.72
CA GLU A 73 12.02 11.15 24.25
C GLU A 73 13.01 10.01 24.01
N ALA A 74 12.66 8.78 24.41
CA ALA A 74 13.45 7.58 24.14
C ALA A 74 13.76 7.41 22.64
N SER A 75 12.82 7.79 21.78
CA SER A 75 13.01 7.74 20.32
C SER A 75 14.16 8.63 19.84
N ARG A 76 14.34 9.81 20.45
CA ARG A 76 15.41 10.75 20.14
C ARG A 76 16.74 10.29 20.75
N THR A 77 16.72 9.84 22.00
CA THR A 77 17.91 9.42 22.74
C THR A 77 18.55 8.16 22.14
N PHE A 78 17.75 7.14 21.86
CA PHE A 78 18.24 5.85 21.36
C PHE A 78 18.20 5.73 19.83
N GLN A 79 17.74 6.77 19.13
CA GLN A 79 17.58 6.79 17.67
C GLN A 79 16.71 5.64 17.13
N ILE A 80 15.71 5.24 17.93
CA ILE A 80 14.76 4.17 17.62
C ILE A 80 13.44 4.81 17.20
N PRO A 81 12.83 4.45 16.06
CA PRO A 81 11.55 5.01 15.66
C PRO A 81 10.46 4.75 16.71
N SER A 82 9.66 5.79 17.06
CA SER A 82 8.61 5.69 18.08
C SER A 82 7.60 4.58 17.79
N ARG A 83 7.32 4.31 16.51
CA ARG A 83 6.41 3.23 16.07
C ARG A 83 6.93 1.85 16.46
N THR A 84 8.25 1.65 16.47
CA THR A 84 8.92 0.42 16.92
C THR A 84 8.72 0.23 18.41
N LEU A 85 8.96 1.27 19.20
CA LEU A 85 8.78 1.25 20.65
C LEU A 85 7.32 0.94 21.02
N ARG A 86 6.35 1.66 20.42
CA ARG A 86 4.91 1.42 20.65
C ARG A 86 4.50 -0.02 20.31
N ARG A 87 5.00 -0.57 19.20
CA ARG A 87 4.69 -1.97 18.81
C ARG A 87 5.09 -2.95 19.92
N ARG A 88 6.27 -2.75 20.52
CA ARG A 88 6.82 -3.63 21.56
C ARG A 88 6.16 -3.47 22.92
N ILE A 89 5.71 -2.26 23.24
CA ILE A 89 4.95 -1.98 24.48
C ILE A 89 3.54 -2.58 24.36
N THR A 90 2.87 -2.37 23.23
CA THR A 90 1.49 -2.86 23.01
C THR A 90 1.42 -4.37 22.84
N SER A 91 2.46 -5.05 22.34
CA SER A 91 2.49 -6.51 22.22
C SER A 91 2.42 -7.25 23.57
N LYS A 92 2.68 -6.57 24.70
CA LYS A 92 2.48 -7.13 26.04
C LYS A 92 1.00 -7.11 26.48
N LYS A 93 0.13 -6.36 25.78
CA LYS A 93 -1.32 -6.33 26.04
C LYS A 93 -2.00 -7.40 25.19
N GLN A 94 -2.75 -8.30 25.83
CA GLN A 94 -3.35 -9.50 25.24
C GLN A 94 -4.18 -9.22 23.95
N PRO A 95 -4.22 -10.15 22.97
CA PRO A 95 -4.82 -9.91 21.64
C PRO A 95 -6.35 -9.75 21.63
N TRP A 96 -7.05 -10.21 22.66
CA TRP A 96 -8.50 -10.40 22.61
C TRP A 96 -9.33 -9.12 22.88
N VAL A 97 -8.72 -8.02 23.36
CA VAL A 97 -9.46 -6.76 23.60
C VAL A 97 -9.94 -6.12 22.27
N LEU A 98 -9.33 -6.46 21.14
CA LEU A 98 -9.78 -6.05 19.80
C LEU A 98 -11.00 -6.84 19.28
N LEU A 99 -11.31 -8.01 19.85
CA LEU A 99 -12.49 -8.79 19.47
C LEU A 99 -13.81 -8.13 19.90
N HIS A 100 -13.80 -7.30 20.95
CA HIS A 100 -14.99 -6.56 21.38
C HIS A 100 -15.46 -5.51 20.34
N CYS A 101 -14.52 -4.89 19.61
CA CYS A 101 -14.86 -3.89 18.59
C CYS A 101 -15.46 -4.50 17.30
N LEU A 102 -15.18 -5.78 17.02
CA LEU A 102 -15.73 -6.52 15.87
C LEU A 102 -17.10 -7.15 16.17
N ALA A 103 -17.36 -7.53 17.42
CA ALA A 103 -18.64 -8.12 17.84
C ALA A 103 -19.79 -7.10 17.86
N GLU A 104 -19.52 -5.83 18.20
CA GLU A 104 -20.55 -4.79 18.30
C GLU A 104 -21.08 -4.32 16.93
N LYS A 105 -20.31 -4.47 15.84
CA LYS A 105 -20.77 -4.13 14.48
C LYS A 105 -21.75 -5.15 13.90
N LYS A 106 -21.83 -6.37 14.43
CA LYS A 106 -22.76 -7.41 13.95
C LYS A 106 -24.14 -7.34 14.62
N LYS A 107 -24.26 -6.68 15.78
CA LYS A 107 -25.51 -6.54 16.56
C LYS A 107 -26.40 -5.36 16.13
N ARG A 108 -25.93 -4.48 15.25
CA ARG A 108 -26.70 -3.35 14.66
C ARG A 108 -27.26 -3.65 13.26
N ARG A 109 -27.18 -4.91 12.81
CA ARG A 109 -27.69 -5.38 11.51
C ARG A 109 -28.69 -6.54 11.64
N LEU A 110 -29.20 -6.78 12.85
CA LEU A 110 -30.34 -7.64 13.13
C LEU A 110 -31.44 -6.80 13.77
#